data_AF-A0A4S8YVG4-F1
#
_entry.id   AF-A0A4S8YVG4-F1
#
_cell.length_a   1.000
_cell.length_b   1.000
_cell.length_c   1.000
_cell.angle_alpha   90.00
_cell.angle_beta   90.00
_cell.angle_gamma   90.00
#
_symmetry.space_group_name_H-M   'P 1'
#
loop_
_entity.id
_entity.type
_entity.pdbx_description
1 polymer ?
#
loop_
_entity_poly.entity_id
_entity_poly.type
_entity_poly.pdbx_seq_one_letter_code
_entity_poly.pdbx_strand_id
1 'polypeptide(L)'
;MGKLLLTSGQVQVIVSSAFVAGITFFLFLAGYTIQQHSIANLQSQLKPRIPIAPLSDSAQQPLPGPQHSSRLFNAEQNAIIADHIDSQQEAPVVNWQKLAHVQLVTNHHDVCNAIMLFGDLARLKSPARRILLFPQAWAMEKQAAKHDMIDPYMDSTRRLLRRAARRYNVELRPISSSAGQEGDAFSIASLWGLTDLERVMLLQTPGLINDAEVLDGVLAYTESAPMTLLQEDTSSNLEASDLILATPARETHRLLTLSTSNISTISSLLHPSYLPPTSFLTSIGSLHSAIHPNKTSFLDTPYILFRDPKLPGPEWEVEYKRVVEARPRDKDADWLWTKMYGEFAGRRYETCGLGLEMWRD
;
A
#
# COMPACT_ATOMS: atom_id res chain seq x y z
N MET A 1 -37.96 -48.39 49.25
CA MET A 1 -36.79 -48.38 48.34
C MET A 1 -37.01 -49.43 47.25
N GLY A 2 -37.71 -49.05 46.17
CA GLY A 2 -37.99 -49.97 45.06
C GLY A 2 -36.75 -50.16 44.20
N LYS A 3 -36.13 -51.33 44.25
CA LYS A 3 -35.10 -51.73 43.28
C LYS A 3 -35.81 -51.98 41.95
N LEU A 4 -35.68 -51.05 40.99
CA LEU A 4 -36.06 -51.31 39.60
C LEU A 4 -35.19 -52.45 39.09
N LEU A 5 -35.77 -53.66 38.96
CA LEU A 5 -35.13 -54.79 38.30
C LEU A 5 -35.24 -54.54 36.79
N LEU A 6 -34.25 -53.86 36.22
CA LEU A 6 -34.18 -53.73 34.76
C LEU A 6 -34.00 -55.11 34.15
N THR A 7 -34.84 -55.43 33.17
CA THR A 7 -34.70 -56.67 32.40
C THR A 7 -33.43 -56.60 31.55
N SER A 8 -32.77 -57.74 31.31
CA SER A 8 -31.52 -57.82 30.54
C SER A 8 -31.60 -57.08 29.19
N GLY A 9 -32.75 -57.16 28.51
CA GLY A 9 -33.00 -56.45 27.25
C GLY A 9 -33.04 -54.91 27.40
N GLN A 10 -33.58 -54.37 28.47
CA GLN A 10 -33.59 -52.92 28.71
C GLN A 10 -32.18 -52.38 28.98
N VAL A 11 -31.36 -53.14 29.70
CA VAL A 11 -29.94 -52.79 29.93
C VAL A 11 -29.18 -52.78 28.61
N GLN A 12 -29.38 -53.78 27.76
CA GLN A 12 -28.73 -53.85 26.44
C GLN A 12 -29.12 -52.67 25.53
N VAL A 13 -30.40 -52.29 25.49
CA VAL A 13 -30.86 -51.13 24.70
C VAL A 13 -30.25 -49.84 25.23
N ILE A 14 -30.26 -49.62 26.54
CA ILE A 14 -29.66 -48.42 27.16
C ILE A 14 -28.16 -48.34 26.84
N VAL A 15 -27.42 -49.44 27.02
CA VAL A 15 -25.97 -49.48 26.73
C VAL A 15 -25.69 -49.24 25.25
N SER A 16 -26.45 -49.83 24.34
CA SER A 16 -26.28 -49.62 22.89
C SER A 16 -26.60 -48.18 22.48
N SER A 17 -27.66 -47.59 23.03
CA SER A 17 -28.05 -46.20 22.75
C SER A 17 -27.02 -45.20 23.28
N ALA A 18 -26.49 -45.43 24.48
CA ALA A 18 -25.43 -44.63 25.08
C ALA A 18 -24.13 -44.71 24.27
N PHE A 19 -23.79 -45.89 23.74
CA PHE A 19 -22.62 -46.06 22.88
C PHE A 19 -22.73 -45.29 21.56
N VAL A 20 -23.88 -45.38 20.88
CA VAL A 20 -24.14 -44.62 19.64
C VAL A 20 -24.15 -43.11 19.91
N ALA A 21 -24.77 -42.66 21.02
CA ALA A 21 -24.76 -41.27 21.44
C ALA A 21 -23.32 -40.78 21.75
N GLY A 22 -22.50 -41.60 22.40
CA GLY A 22 -21.10 -41.30 22.68
C GLY A 22 -20.29 -41.12 21.38
N ILE A 23 -20.40 -42.07 20.44
CA ILE A 23 -19.70 -41.98 19.15
C ILE A 23 -20.13 -40.75 18.36
N THR A 24 -21.43 -40.49 18.25
CA THR A 24 -21.95 -39.31 17.52
C THR A 24 -21.51 -38.01 18.17
N PHE A 25 -21.46 -37.93 19.51
CA PHE A 25 -20.91 -36.78 20.24
C PHE A 25 -19.42 -36.57 19.94
N PHE A 26 -18.60 -37.63 19.96
CA PHE A 26 -17.17 -37.51 19.63
C PHE A 26 -16.93 -37.13 18.17
N LEU A 27 -17.73 -37.66 17.24
CA LEU A 27 -17.68 -37.25 15.82
C LEU A 27 -18.05 -35.77 15.66
N PHE A 28 -19.05 -35.29 16.40
CA PHE A 28 -19.41 -33.88 16.42
C PHE A 28 -18.29 -33.00 16.99
N LEU A 29 -17.66 -33.39 18.11
CA LEU A 29 -16.52 -32.65 18.67
C LEU A 29 -15.34 -32.63 17.71
N ALA A 30 -15.03 -33.75 17.05
CA ALA A 30 -13.97 -33.81 16.04
C ALA A 30 -14.26 -32.90 14.85
N GLY A 31 -15.51 -32.87 14.35
CA GLY A 31 -15.92 -31.93 13.31
C GLY A 31 -15.81 -30.47 13.76
N TYR A 32 -16.22 -30.18 14.99
CA TYR A 32 -16.18 -28.84 15.57
C TYR A 32 -14.75 -28.30 15.71
N THR A 33 -13.81 -29.10 16.23
CA THR A 33 -12.41 -28.65 16.40
C THR A 33 -11.73 -28.37 15.06
N ILE A 34 -11.97 -29.21 14.04
CA ILE A 34 -11.46 -28.99 12.68
C ILE A 34 -12.01 -27.69 12.10
N GLN A 35 -13.29 -27.39 12.30
CA GLN A 35 -13.90 -26.13 11.86
C GLN A 35 -13.29 -24.92 12.56
N GLN A 36 -13.04 -25.00 13.86
CA GLN A 36 -12.40 -23.91 14.62
C GLN A 36 -10.98 -23.62 14.14
N HIS A 37 -10.18 -24.67 13.87
CA HIS A 37 -8.84 -24.49 13.29
C HIS A 37 -8.88 -23.89 11.89
N SER A 38 -9.86 -24.28 11.08
CA SER A 38 -10.06 -23.69 9.75
C SER A 38 -10.40 -22.20 9.83
N ILE A 39 -11.31 -21.82 10.73
CA ILE A 39 -11.69 -20.41 10.93
C ILE A 39 -10.50 -19.61 11.46
N ALA A 40 -9.75 -20.11 12.44
CA ALA A 40 -8.58 -19.42 12.97
C ALA A 40 -7.50 -19.20 11.89
N ASN A 41 -7.27 -20.20 11.03
CA ASN A 41 -6.32 -20.09 9.93
C ASN A 41 -6.82 -19.15 8.82
N LEU A 42 -8.13 -19.13 8.54
CA LEU A 42 -8.72 -18.16 7.61
C LEU A 42 -8.64 -16.73 8.17
N GLN A 43 -8.89 -16.56 9.46
CA GLN A 43 -8.76 -15.26 10.14
C GLN A 43 -7.31 -14.77 10.12
N SER A 44 -6.33 -15.64 10.36
CA SER A 44 -4.91 -15.27 10.29
C SER A 44 -4.50 -14.87 8.87
N GLN A 45 -5.06 -15.53 7.84
CA GLN A 45 -4.83 -15.17 6.45
C GLN A 45 -5.57 -13.88 6.05
N LEU A 46 -6.69 -13.54 6.65
CA LEU A 46 -7.47 -12.33 6.31
C LEU A 46 -6.99 -11.07 7.03
N LYS A 47 -6.28 -11.21 8.16
CA LYS A 47 -5.80 -10.06 8.92
C LYS A 47 -4.84 -9.22 8.06
N PRO A 48 -4.99 -7.88 8.03
CA PRO A 48 -4.05 -7.03 7.34
C PRO A 48 -2.64 -7.20 7.93
N ARG A 49 -1.63 -7.10 7.08
CA ARG A 49 -0.24 -7.11 7.53
C ARG A 49 0.08 -5.75 8.11
N ILE A 50 0.24 -5.69 9.43
CA ILE A 50 0.56 -4.46 10.15
C ILE A 50 2.08 -4.44 10.31
N PRO A 51 2.79 -3.43 9.78
CA PRO A 51 4.23 -3.31 9.96
C PRO A 51 4.57 -3.16 11.45
N ILE A 52 5.72 -3.69 11.84
CA ILE A 52 6.26 -3.53 13.19
C ILE A 52 6.99 -2.18 13.26
N ALA A 53 6.76 -1.42 14.32
CA ALA A 53 7.47 -0.15 14.52
C ALA A 53 8.99 -0.39 14.63
N PRO A 54 9.83 0.45 14.01
CA PRO A 54 11.27 0.36 14.18
C PRO A 54 11.63 0.54 15.67
N LEU A 55 12.53 -0.32 16.18
CA LEU A 55 13.08 -0.21 17.52
C LEU A 55 13.91 1.08 17.62
N SER A 56 13.62 1.94 18.59
CA SER A 56 14.37 3.19 18.79
C SER A 56 15.82 2.90 19.22
N ASP A 57 16.82 3.50 18.56
CA ASP A 57 18.26 3.38 18.89
C ASP A 57 18.61 3.74 20.35
N SER A 58 17.74 4.48 21.06
CA SER A 58 17.89 4.80 22.48
C SER A 58 17.83 3.57 23.41
N ALA A 59 17.32 2.43 22.92
CA ALA A 59 17.26 1.18 23.69
C ALA A 59 18.58 0.37 23.62
N GLN A 60 19.56 0.80 22.82
CA GLN A 60 20.79 0.04 22.55
C GLN A 60 22.05 0.57 23.25
N GLN A 61 21.91 1.40 24.29
CA GLN A 61 23.02 1.59 25.23
C GLN A 61 22.87 0.60 26.39
N PRO A 62 23.64 -0.52 26.41
CA PRO A 62 23.76 -1.26 27.66
C PRO A 62 24.43 -0.33 28.66
N LEU A 63 23.70 0.01 29.73
CA LEU A 63 24.29 0.55 30.94
C LEU A 63 25.47 -0.37 31.34
N PRO A 64 26.68 0.16 31.63
CA PRO A 64 27.80 -0.67 32.08
C PRO A 64 27.53 -1.11 33.52
N GLY A 65 26.69 -2.14 33.67
CA GLY A 65 26.43 -2.84 34.92
C GLY A 65 27.22 -4.14 34.98
N PRO A 66 27.77 -4.52 36.14
CA PRO A 66 28.61 -5.71 36.26
C PRO A 66 27.83 -6.99 35.90
N GLN A 67 28.36 -7.75 34.93
CA GLN A 67 27.85 -9.05 34.52
C GLN A 67 28.22 -10.13 35.55
N HIS A 68 27.52 -10.20 36.67
CA HIS A 68 27.53 -11.38 37.53
C HIS A 68 26.11 -11.73 37.98
N SER A 69 25.62 -12.90 37.55
CA SER A 69 24.38 -13.48 38.04
C SER A 69 24.59 -14.06 39.44
N SER A 70 24.41 -13.25 40.48
CA SER A 70 24.30 -13.74 41.85
C SER A 70 22.85 -14.11 42.15
N ARG A 71 22.61 -15.39 42.46
CA ARG A 71 21.29 -15.99 42.79
C ARG A 71 20.77 -15.58 44.18
N LEU A 72 20.89 -14.29 44.56
CA LEU A 72 20.57 -13.82 45.92
C LEU A 72 19.81 -12.48 45.95
N PHE A 73 18.98 -12.16 44.95
CA PHE A 73 18.28 -10.87 44.93
C PHE A 73 16.74 -10.98 44.95
N ASN A 74 16.16 -10.11 45.78
CA ASN A 74 14.78 -10.03 46.28
C ASN A 74 13.73 -9.87 45.17
N ALA A 75 12.52 -10.37 45.44
CA ALA A 75 11.36 -10.30 44.55
C ALA A 75 10.96 -8.86 44.13
N GLU A 76 11.29 -7.84 44.94
CA GLU A 76 11.05 -6.43 44.61
C GLU A 76 11.96 -5.93 43.46
N GLN A 77 13.19 -6.43 43.34
CA GLN A 77 14.08 -6.02 42.25
C GLN A 77 13.63 -6.58 40.90
N ASN A 78 13.02 -7.78 40.90
CA ASN A 78 12.39 -8.36 39.72
C ASN A 78 11.13 -7.60 39.30
N ALA A 79 10.41 -6.98 40.24
CA ALA A 79 9.29 -6.10 39.91
C ALA A 79 9.76 -4.85 39.19
N ILE A 80 10.86 -4.23 39.63
CA ILE A 80 11.44 -3.03 38.95
C ILE A 80 12.01 -3.39 37.58
N ILE A 81 12.65 -4.55 37.42
CA ILE A 81 13.15 -5.02 36.12
C ILE A 81 11.98 -5.41 35.19
N ALA A 82 10.91 -5.99 35.72
CA ALA A 82 9.69 -6.27 34.95
C ALA A 82 8.97 -4.98 34.54
N ASP A 83 8.86 -3.99 35.44
CA ASP A 83 8.30 -2.66 35.15
C ASP A 83 9.16 -1.91 34.11
N HIS A 84 10.48 -2.12 34.12
CA HIS A 84 11.40 -1.54 33.13
C HIS A 84 11.37 -2.26 31.77
N ILE A 85 11.02 -3.55 31.74
CA ILE A 85 10.78 -4.31 30.50
C ILE A 85 9.39 -3.99 29.92
N ASP A 86 8.38 -3.73 30.75
CA ASP A 86 7.05 -3.28 30.30
C ASP A 86 7.05 -1.81 29.82
N SER A 87 8.01 -1.00 30.29
CA SER A 87 8.23 0.37 29.80
C SER A 87 9.24 0.47 28.65
N GLN A 88 9.78 -0.65 28.15
CA GLN A 88 10.48 -0.71 26.87
C GLN A 88 9.47 -0.68 25.71
N GLN A 89 9.00 0.55 25.43
CA GLN A 89 8.40 0.99 24.17
C GLN A 89 7.29 0.10 23.61
N GLU A 90 6.10 0.24 24.19
CA GLU A 90 4.88 0.00 23.43
C GLU A 90 4.90 0.94 22.21
N ALA A 91 5.11 0.37 21.02
CA ALA A 91 5.09 1.10 19.77
C ALA A 91 3.88 2.02 19.71
N PRO A 92 3.99 3.26 19.22
CA PRO A 92 2.86 4.18 19.18
C PRO A 92 1.68 3.48 18.49
N VAL A 93 0.54 3.42 19.16
CA VAL A 93 -0.65 2.74 18.63
C VAL A 93 -1.13 3.49 17.40
N VAL A 94 -0.78 2.98 16.21
CA VAL A 94 -1.08 3.61 14.93
C VAL A 94 -2.55 3.40 14.57
N ASN A 95 -3.28 4.49 14.33
CA ASN A 95 -4.63 4.43 13.80
C ASN A 95 -4.63 4.42 12.26
N TRP A 96 -4.65 3.21 11.69
CA TRP A 96 -4.69 2.98 10.24
C TRP A 96 -5.87 3.61 9.50
N GLN A 97 -6.97 3.95 10.20
CA GLN A 97 -8.11 4.65 9.58
C GLN A 97 -7.82 6.12 9.31
N LYS A 98 -6.77 6.68 9.90
CA LYS A 98 -6.30 8.05 9.68
C LYS A 98 -5.12 8.13 8.71
N LEU A 99 -4.64 7.00 8.20
CA LEU A 99 -3.55 6.91 7.23
C LEU A 99 -4.10 6.49 5.88
N ALA A 100 -3.59 7.09 4.79
CA ALA A 100 -4.02 6.71 3.45
C ALA A 100 -2.92 6.77 2.38
N HIS A 101 -2.95 5.80 1.47
CA HIS A 101 -2.34 5.90 0.16
C HIS A 101 -3.28 6.69 -0.76
N VAL A 102 -2.77 7.79 -1.31
CA VAL A 102 -3.53 8.71 -2.14
C VAL A 102 -2.95 8.73 -3.54
N GLN A 103 -3.82 8.76 -4.55
CA GLN A 103 -3.45 9.03 -5.93
C GLN A 103 -4.28 10.19 -6.46
N LEU A 104 -3.64 11.04 -7.26
CA LEU A 104 -4.27 12.16 -7.93
C LEU A 104 -4.20 11.90 -9.44
N VAL A 105 -5.36 11.81 -10.08
CA VAL A 105 -5.44 11.64 -11.54
C VAL A 105 -6.07 12.87 -12.16
N THR A 106 -5.50 13.32 -13.27
CA THR A 106 -5.98 14.48 -14.04
C THR A 106 -6.35 14.08 -15.47
N ASN A 107 -5.74 13.01 -15.98
CA ASN A 107 -5.99 12.46 -17.30
C ASN A 107 -6.64 11.06 -17.22
N HIS A 108 -7.48 10.75 -18.20
CA HIS A 108 -8.13 9.45 -18.36
C HIS A 108 -7.14 8.28 -18.48
N HIS A 109 -5.97 8.51 -19.09
CA HIS A 109 -4.92 7.52 -19.28
C HIS A 109 -4.27 7.07 -17.95
N ASP A 110 -4.11 7.99 -17.00
CA ASP A 110 -3.45 7.74 -15.72
C ASP A 110 -4.33 6.96 -14.73
N VAL A 111 -5.64 6.90 -15.00
CA VAL A 111 -6.62 6.23 -14.12
C VAL A 111 -6.25 4.76 -13.93
N CYS A 112 -5.80 4.08 -14.98
CA CYS A 112 -5.40 2.68 -14.85
C CYS A 112 -4.11 2.54 -14.01
N ASN A 113 -3.13 3.43 -14.20
CA ASN A 113 -1.87 3.40 -13.45
C ASN A 113 -2.13 3.57 -11.94
N ALA A 114 -2.99 4.52 -11.56
CA ALA A 114 -3.42 4.69 -10.16
C ALA A 114 -4.17 3.46 -9.60
N ILE A 115 -5.05 2.85 -10.41
CA ILE A 115 -5.81 1.67 -9.97
C ILE A 115 -4.93 0.43 -9.84
N MET A 116 -3.88 0.29 -10.67
CA MET A 116 -2.88 -0.76 -10.52
C MET A 116 -2.20 -0.67 -9.15
N LEU A 117 -1.77 0.53 -8.74
CA LEU A 117 -1.20 0.77 -7.41
C LEU A 117 -2.16 0.33 -6.29
N PHE A 118 -3.44 0.73 -6.36
CA PHE A 118 -4.43 0.30 -5.36
C PHE A 118 -4.74 -1.19 -5.40
N GLY A 119 -4.71 -1.79 -6.59
CA GLY A 119 -4.83 -3.23 -6.78
C GLY A 119 -3.71 -3.98 -6.08
N ASP A 120 -2.49 -3.46 -6.13
CA ASP A 120 -1.33 -4.02 -5.45
C ASP A 120 -1.46 -3.91 -3.94
N LEU A 121 -1.79 -2.71 -3.44
CA LEU A 121 -2.03 -2.48 -2.01
C LEU A 121 -3.14 -3.37 -1.47
N ALA A 122 -4.20 -3.62 -2.24
CA ALA A 122 -5.30 -4.51 -1.87
C ALA A 122 -4.84 -5.99 -1.86
N ARG A 123 -4.12 -6.42 -2.90
CA ARG A 123 -3.56 -7.79 -2.98
C ARG A 123 -2.60 -8.08 -1.82
N LEU A 124 -1.79 -7.10 -1.46
CA LEU A 124 -0.79 -7.18 -0.39
C LEU A 124 -1.37 -6.88 1.01
N LYS A 125 -2.68 -6.62 1.11
CA LYS A 125 -3.41 -6.44 2.37
C LYS A 125 -2.90 -5.28 3.23
N SER A 126 -2.52 -4.18 2.59
CA SER A 126 -2.21 -2.92 3.28
C SER A 126 -3.41 -2.50 4.17
N PRO A 127 -3.19 -2.22 5.47
CA PRO A 127 -4.21 -1.75 6.39
C PRO A 127 -4.64 -0.29 6.14
N ALA A 128 -3.82 0.52 5.48
CA ALA A 128 -4.11 1.92 5.24
C ALA A 128 -5.27 2.11 4.25
N ARG A 129 -5.95 3.26 4.33
CA ARG A 129 -7.02 3.63 3.39
C ARG A 129 -6.44 3.87 1.99
N ARG A 130 -7.26 3.68 0.98
CA ARG A 130 -6.91 3.91 -0.43
C ARG A 130 -7.84 4.99 -0.97
N ILE A 131 -7.30 6.14 -1.39
CA ILE A 131 -8.10 7.29 -1.80
C ILE A 131 -7.67 7.74 -3.19
N LEU A 132 -8.62 7.84 -4.11
CA LEU A 132 -8.39 8.37 -5.45
C LEU A 132 -9.04 9.74 -5.57
N LEU A 133 -8.21 10.76 -5.76
CA LEU A 133 -8.62 12.12 -6.12
C LEU A 133 -8.77 12.21 -7.63
N PHE A 134 -9.92 12.66 -8.10
CA PHE A 134 -10.21 12.75 -9.54
C PHE A 134 -11.11 13.96 -9.86
N PRO A 135 -11.14 14.43 -11.11
CA PRO A 135 -11.96 15.57 -11.52
C PRO A 135 -13.45 15.37 -11.21
N GLN A 136 -14.04 16.35 -10.51
CA GLN A 136 -15.47 16.32 -10.20
C GLN A 136 -16.35 16.23 -11.46
N ALA A 137 -15.89 16.80 -12.58
CA ALA A 137 -16.56 16.72 -13.87
C ALA A 137 -16.81 15.27 -14.33
N TRP A 138 -15.94 14.32 -13.98
CA TRP A 138 -16.09 12.92 -14.36
C TRP A 138 -17.20 12.19 -13.59
N ALA A 139 -17.51 12.67 -12.37
CA ALA A 139 -18.59 12.16 -11.55
C ALA A 139 -19.97 12.68 -11.99
N MET A 140 -20.01 13.78 -12.76
CA MET A 140 -21.27 14.34 -13.23
C MET A 140 -21.83 13.49 -14.37
N GLU A 141 -23.07 13.04 -14.21
CA GLU A 141 -23.84 12.41 -15.28
C GLU A 141 -24.44 13.53 -16.12
N LYS A 142 -23.65 14.10 -17.04
CA LYS A 142 -24.22 14.98 -18.07
C LYS A 142 -25.13 14.11 -18.94
N GLN A 143 -26.43 14.41 -18.95
CA GLN A 143 -27.27 14.09 -20.10
C GLN A 143 -26.63 14.82 -21.27
N ALA A 144 -25.86 14.11 -22.10
CA ALA A 144 -25.23 14.71 -23.26
C ALA A 144 -26.35 15.37 -24.07
N ALA A 145 -26.33 16.71 -24.13
CA ALA A 145 -27.18 17.40 -25.09
C ALA A 145 -26.77 16.88 -26.47
N LYS A 146 -27.70 16.84 -27.42
CA LYS A 146 -27.56 16.19 -28.75
C LYS A 146 -26.39 16.73 -29.61
N HIS A 147 -25.57 17.65 -29.10
CA HIS A 147 -24.43 18.30 -29.74
C HIS A 147 -23.16 18.39 -28.86
N ASP A 148 -23.17 17.88 -27.62
CA ASP A 148 -21.96 17.87 -26.80
C ASP A 148 -21.01 16.77 -27.30
N MET A 149 -19.75 17.12 -27.58
CA MET A 149 -18.69 16.13 -27.82
C MET A 149 -18.53 15.28 -26.57
N ILE A 150 -18.97 14.03 -26.64
CA ILE A 150 -18.74 13.04 -25.60
C ILE A 150 -17.26 12.66 -25.65
N ASP A 151 -16.55 12.86 -24.54
CA ASP A 151 -15.18 12.38 -24.41
C ASP A 151 -15.16 10.84 -24.55
N PRO A 152 -14.42 10.29 -25.52
CA PRO A 152 -14.42 8.85 -25.83
C PRO A 152 -13.88 7.98 -24.68
N TYR A 153 -13.12 8.55 -23.74
CA TYR A 153 -12.50 7.83 -22.63
C TYR A 153 -13.36 7.82 -21.36
N MET A 154 -14.48 8.54 -21.34
CA MET A 154 -15.32 8.65 -20.14
C MET A 154 -15.94 7.32 -19.70
N ASP A 155 -16.34 6.47 -20.63
CA ASP A 155 -16.94 5.17 -20.31
C ASP A 155 -15.91 4.20 -19.71
N SER A 156 -14.69 4.17 -20.25
CA SER A 156 -13.59 3.38 -19.68
C SER A 156 -13.20 3.91 -18.31
N THR A 157 -13.07 5.23 -18.14
CA THR A 157 -12.78 5.84 -16.83
C THR A 157 -13.85 5.52 -15.80
N ARG A 158 -15.14 5.70 -16.11
CA ARG A 158 -16.24 5.34 -15.18
C ARG A 158 -16.24 3.86 -14.81
N ARG A 159 -15.95 2.97 -15.77
CA ARG A 159 -15.81 1.52 -15.52
C ARG A 159 -14.65 1.25 -14.56
N LEU A 160 -13.51 1.90 -14.78
CA LEU A 160 -12.32 1.78 -13.94
C LEU A 160 -12.56 2.30 -12.52
N LEU A 161 -13.15 3.49 -12.37
CA LEU A 161 -13.52 4.05 -11.05
C LEU A 161 -14.46 3.11 -10.29
N ARG A 162 -15.50 2.58 -10.96
CA ARG A 162 -16.40 1.58 -10.35
C ARG A 162 -15.67 0.31 -9.92
N ARG A 163 -14.70 -0.15 -10.71
CA ARG A 163 -13.86 -1.30 -10.36
C ARG A 163 -12.98 -0.99 -9.14
N ALA A 164 -12.36 0.18 -9.09
CA ALA A 164 -11.52 0.61 -7.97
C ALA A 164 -12.28 0.59 -6.64
N ALA A 165 -13.47 1.22 -6.61
CA ALA A 165 -14.33 1.25 -5.44
C ALA A 165 -14.81 -0.14 -5.01
N ARG A 166 -15.28 -0.96 -5.96
CA ARG A 166 -15.89 -2.26 -5.63
C ARG A 166 -14.89 -3.36 -5.32
N ARG A 167 -13.77 -3.42 -6.04
CA ARG A 167 -12.81 -4.54 -5.97
C ARG A 167 -11.68 -4.27 -4.97
N TYR A 168 -11.24 -3.03 -4.87
CA TYR A 168 -10.06 -2.65 -4.09
C TYR A 168 -10.41 -1.73 -2.91
N ASN A 169 -11.71 -1.50 -2.66
CA ASN A 169 -12.22 -0.64 -1.59
C ASN A 169 -11.57 0.76 -1.60
N VAL A 170 -11.42 1.32 -2.81
CA VAL A 170 -10.87 2.67 -3.00
C VAL A 170 -11.97 3.69 -2.77
N GLU A 171 -11.68 4.66 -1.92
CA GLU A 171 -12.54 5.81 -1.69
C GLU A 171 -12.34 6.83 -2.81
N LEU A 172 -13.41 7.08 -3.57
CA LEU A 172 -13.40 8.02 -4.69
C LEU A 172 -13.76 9.40 -4.18
N ARG A 173 -12.83 10.36 -4.29
CA ARG A 173 -13.02 11.74 -3.84
C ARG A 173 -12.93 12.71 -5.03
N PRO A 174 -14.06 13.27 -5.50
CA PRO A 174 -14.03 14.24 -6.57
C PRO A 174 -13.41 15.56 -6.08
N ILE A 175 -12.59 16.19 -6.92
CA ILE A 175 -11.98 17.49 -6.67
C ILE A 175 -12.36 18.49 -7.76
N SER A 176 -12.55 19.75 -7.37
CA SER A 176 -12.80 20.85 -8.29
C SER A 176 -11.48 21.41 -8.81
N SER A 177 -11.46 21.89 -10.06
CA SER A 177 -10.32 22.65 -10.59
C SER A 177 -10.18 23.97 -9.82
N SER A 178 -8.95 24.42 -9.54
CA SER A 178 -8.73 25.73 -8.93
C SER A 178 -9.10 26.81 -9.94
N ALA A 179 -10.27 27.43 -9.75
CA ALA A 179 -10.84 28.41 -10.66
C ALA A 179 -9.90 29.61 -10.88
N GLY A 180 -9.45 29.83 -12.12
CA GLY A 180 -8.82 31.10 -12.52
C GLY A 180 -7.81 31.06 -13.68
N GLN A 181 -7.27 29.90 -14.05
CA GLN A 181 -6.46 29.76 -15.26
C GLN A 181 -7.21 28.89 -16.27
N GLU A 182 -7.22 29.30 -17.53
CA GLU A 182 -7.67 28.45 -18.64
C GLU A 182 -6.80 27.18 -18.64
N GLY A 183 -7.38 26.09 -18.16
CA GLY A 183 -6.71 24.81 -17.96
C GLY A 183 -7.23 24.13 -16.71
N ASP A 184 -7.59 22.86 -16.82
CA ASP A 184 -8.00 22.01 -15.71
C ASP A 184 -6.79 21.70 -14.78
N ALA A 185 -6.23 22.72 -14.15
CA ALA A 185 -5.07 22.61 -13.27
C ALA A 185 -5.51 22.07 -11.90
N PHE A 186 -5.59 20.74 -11.79
CA PHE A 186 -5.74 20.07 -10.51
C PHE A 186 -4.44 20.15 -9.71
N SER A 187 -4.53 20.59 -8.46
CA SER A 187 -3.38 20.88 -7.62
C SER A 187 -3.07 19.76 -6.63
N ILE A 188 -1.78 19.45 -6.46
CA ILE A 188 -1.25 18.59 -5.39
C ILE A 188 -1.60 19.16 -4.00
N ALA A 189 -1.90 20.47 -3.90
CA ALA A 189 -2.41 21.10 -2.68
C ALA A 189 -3.62 20.34 -2.08
N SER A 190 -4.42 19.68 -2.91
CA SER A 190 -5.57 18.88 -2.48
C SER A 190 -5.24 17.82 -1.43
N LEU A 191 -3.98 17.35 -1.38
CA LEU A 191 -3.51 16.42 -0.33
C LEU A 191 -3.69 17.00 1.07
N TRP A 192 -3.40 18.30 1.27
CA TRP A 192 -3.55 18.96 2.56
C TRP A 192 -5.00 19.26 2.93
N GLY A 193 -5.93 19.16 1.96
CA GLY A 193 -7.36 19.32 2.18
C GLY A 193 -8.02 18.09 2.81
N LEU A 194 -7.33 16.95 2.89
CA LEU A 194 -7.84 15.69 3.44
C LEU A 194 -7.79 15.67 4.98
N THR A 195 -8.43 16.63 5.62
CA THR A 195 -8.33 16.89 7.08
C THR A 195 -8.95 15.80 7.97
N ASP A 196 -9.63 14.81 7.41
CA ASP A 196 -10.08 13.60 8.12
C ASP A 196 -8.95 12.59 8.36
N LEU A 197 -7.80 12.80 7.73
CA LEU A 197 -6.60 11.97 7.81
C LEU A 197 -5.51 12.70 8.59
N GLU A 198 -4.66 11.91 9.23
CA GLU A 198 -3.48 12.37 9.94
C GLU A 198 -2.27 12.44 9.01
N ARG A 199 -2.15 11.47 8.08
CA ARG A 199 -1.07 11.45 7.10
C ARG A 199 -1.49 10.75 5.83
N VAL A 200 -0.99 11.25 4.71
CA VAL A 200 -1.21 10.69 3.38
C VAL A 200 0.10 10.49 2.65
N MET A 201 0.20 9.41 1.88
CA MET A 201 1.32 9.15 0.98
C MET A 201 0.85 9.17 -0.47
N LEU A 202 1.54 9.95 -1.30
CA LEU A 202 1.42 9.91 -2.75
C LEU A 202 2.72 9.34 -3.32
N LEU A 203 2.60 8.24 -4.06
CA LEU A 203 3.67 7.65 -4.85
C LEU A 203 3.46 8.02 -6.32
N GLN A 204 4.54 8.39 -7.01
CA GLN A 204 4.49 8.66 -8.43
C GLN A 204 4.19 7.37 -9.21
N THR A 205 3.27 7.42 -10.17
CA THR A 205 2.98 6.31 -11.07
C THR A 205 3.45 6.65 -12.49
N PRO A 206 3.68 5.66 -13.38
CA PRO A 206 3.45 4.22 -13.26
C PRO A 206 4.50 3.47 -12.41
N GLY A 207 4.04 2.52 -11.59
CA GLY A 207 4.91 1.72 -10.73
C GLY A 207 4.26 0.43 -10.24
N LEU A 208 5.06 -0.48 -9.68
CA LEU A 208 4.63 -1.76 -9.12
C LEU A 208 5.01 -1.86 -7.64
N ILE A 209 4.08 -2.34 -6.82
CA ILE A 209 4.35 -2.62 -5.40
C ILE A 209 4.56 -4.13 -5.23
N ASN A 210 5.71 -4.45 -4.66
CA ASN A 210 6.14 -5.79 -4.33
C ASN A 210 5.95 -6.06 -2.83
N ASP A 211 6.17 -5.05 -1.98
CA ASP A 211 5.95 -5.12 -0.54
C ASP A 211 5.22 -3.88 -0.01
N ALA A 212 3.98 -4.07 0.42
CA ALA A 212 3.18 -3.00 1.00
C ALA A 212 3.52 -2.75 2.47
N GLU A 213 4.08 -3.72 3.18
CA GLU A 213 4.38 -3.59 4.62
C GLU A 213 5.43 -2.52 4.86
N VAL A 214 6.48 -2.48 4.02
CA VAL A 214 7.52 -1.44 4.08
C VAL A 214 6.93 -0.06 3.78
N LEU A 215 6.06 0.04 2.77
CA LEU A 215 5.39 1.29 2.41
C LEU A 215 4.44 1.79 3.51
N ASP A 216 3.70 0.87 4.14
CA ASP A 216 2.86 1.15 5.29
C ASP A 216 3.70 1.56 6.51
N GLY A 217 4.89 0.99 6.67
CA GLY A 217 5.86 1.38 7.69
C GLY A 217 6.38 2.80 7.48
N VAL A 218 6.72 3.17 6.24
CA VAL A 218 7.09 4.55 5.88
C VAL A 218 5.93 5.51 6.17
N LEU A 219 4.71 5.14 5.78
CA LEU A 219 3.51 5.95 6.03
C LEU A 219 3.24 6.11 7.54
N ALA A 220 3.36 5.06 8.34
CA ALA A 220 3.03 5.11 9.76
C ALA A 220 4.12 5.72 10.64
N TYR A 221 5.39 5.38 10.40
CA TYR A 221 6.48 5.60 11.37
C TYR A 221 7.46 6.72 10.98
N THR A 222 7.35 7.31 9.80
CA THR A 222 8.13 8.52 9.48
C THR A 222 7.78 9.65 10.45
N GLU A 223 8.78 10.44 10.84
CA GLU A 223 8.58 11.61 11.70
C GLU A 223 7.57 12.58 11.07
N SER A 224 6.71 13.16 11.91
CA SER A 224 5.65 14.04 11.44
C SER A 224 6.20 15.39 10.99
N ALA A 225 6.05 15.70 9.71
CA ALA A 225 6.37 16.99 9.12
C ALA A 225 5.20 17.48 8.25
N PRO A 226 5.03 18.80 8.01
CA PRO A 226 4.01 19.31 7.10
C PRO A 226 4.08 18.69 5.70
N MET A 227 5.30 18.37 5.27
CA MET A 227 5.63 17.71 4.03
C MET A 227 6.96 16.96 4.19
N THR A 228 7.02 15.73 3.71
CA THR A 228 8.26 14.96 3.57
C THR A 228 8.40 14.53 2.11
N LEU A 229 9.57 14.74 1.54
CA LEU A 229 9.90 14.34 0.17
C LEU A 229 10.96 13.24 0.16
N LEU A 230 11.09 12.56 -0.98
CA LEU A 230 12.24 11.70 -1.22
C LEU A 230 13.51 12.56 -1.34
N GLN A 231 14.61 12.10 -0.76
CA GLN A 231 15.92 12.68 -1.03
C GLN A 231 16.33 12.33 -2.45
N GLU A 232 16.66 13.36 -3.23
CA GLU A 232 17.05 13.22 -4.63
C GLU A 232 18.34 12.41 -4.76
N ASP A 233 18.33 11.43 -5.67
CA ASP A 233 19.49 10.61 -6.00
C ASP A 233 19.60 10.48 -7.53
N THR A 234 20.49 11.29 -8.08
CA THR A 234 20.78 11.31 -9.52
C THR A 234 21.30 9.98 -10.05
N SER A 235 21.90 9.13 -9.19
CA SER A 235 22.45 7.85 -9.62
C SER A 235 21.37 6.80 -9.87
N SER A 236 20.24 6.90 -9.15
CA SER A 236 19.11 5.99 -9.24
C SER A 236 17.96 6.53 -10.11
N ASN A 237 18.12 7.69 -10.76
CA ASN A 237 17.08 8.37 -11.55
C ASN A 237 15.79 8.60 -10.74
N LEU A 238 15.93 9.05 -9.49
CA LEU A 238 14.82 9.35 -8.58
C LEU A 238 14.72 10.85 -8.31
N GLU A 239 13.50 11.35 -8.35
CA GLU A 239 13.16 12.75 -8.09
C GLU A 239 12.51 12.90 -6.71
N ALA A 240 12.64 14.08 -6.11
CA ALA A 240 12.06 14.35 -4.80
C ALA A 240 10.53 14.15 -4.76
N SER A 241 9.84 14.39 -5.89
CA SER A 241 8.39 14.21 -6.04
C SER A 241 7.94 12.76 -6.24
N ASP A 242 8.87 11.80 -6.37
CA ASP A 242 8.50 10.38 -6.57
C ASP A 242 7.79 9.78 -5.35
N LEU A 243 8.02 10.37 -4.17
CA LEU A 243 7.29 10.08 -2.94
C LEU A 243 7.03 11.38 -2.18
N ILE A 244 5.76 11.63 -1.86
CA ILE A 244 5.33 12.75 -1.04
C ILE A 244 4.55 12.20 0.14
N LEU A 245 5.03 12.48 1.36
CA LEU A 245 4.20 12.38 2.56
C LEU A 245 3.69 13.77 2.90
N ALA A 246 2.37 13.89 3.08
CA ALA A 246 1.75 15.12 3.51
C ALA A 246 1.03 14.89 4.83
N THR A 247 1.10 15.87 5.72
CA THR A 247 0.30 15.93 6.94
C THR A 247 -0.84 16.91 6.70
N PRO A 248 -2.08 16.44 6.48
CA PRO A 248 -3.17 17.32 6.09
C PRO A 248 -3.51 18.36 7.16
N ALA A 249 -3.69 19.61 6.73
CA ALA A 249 -4.03 20.72 7.60
C ALA A 249 -4.82 21.78 6.83
N ARG A 250 -5.96 22.20 7.40
CA ARG A 250 -6.89 23.15 6.74
C ARG A 250 -6.22 24.47 6.39
N GLU A 251 -5.41 25.01 7.30
CA GLU A 251 -4.73 26.28 7.06
C GLU A 251 -3.66 26.16 5.98
N THR A 252 -2.88 25.07 6.00
CA THR A 252 -1.92 24.76 4.93
C THR A 252 -2.60 24.66 3.58
N HIS A 253 -3.70 23.92 3.48
CA HIS A 253 -4.48 23.82 2.24
C HIS A 253 -4.96 25.19 1.74
N ARG A 254 -5.45 26.05 2.65
CA ARG A 254 -5.88 27.41 2.31
C ARG A 254 -4.72 28.27 1.78
N LEU A 255 -3.54 28.17 2.37
CA LEU A 255 -2.35 28.89 1.91
C LEU A 255 -1.89 28.39 0.53
N LEU A 256 -1.87 27.07 0.33
CA LEU A 256 -1.41 26.46 -0.92
C LEU A 256 -2.38 26.66 -2.09
N THR A 257 -3.68 26.80 -1.82
CA THR A 257 -4.67 27.09 -2.87
C THR A 257 -4.65 28.56 -3.33
N LEU A 258 -4.13 29.46 -2.50
CA LEU A 258 -3.93 30.87 -2.86
C LEU A 258 -2.62 31.12 -3.64
N SER A 259 -1.64 30.23 -3.47
CA SER A 259 -0.37 30.26 -4.18
C SER A 259 -0.41 29.36 -5.42
N THR A 260 0.40 29.64 -6.44
CA THR A 260 0.56 28.73 -7.58
C THR A 260 0.99 27.33 -7.13
N SER A 261 0.34 26.31 -7.68
CA SER A 261 0.36 24.91 -7.24
C SER A 261 1.56 24.08 -7.70
N ASN A 262 2.69 24.71 -8.01
CA ASN A 262 3.89 23.98 -8.42
C ASN A 262 4.60 23.38 -7.21
N ILE A 263 5.13 22.16 -7.35
CA ILE A 263 5.81 21.46 -6.26
C ILE A 263 6.97 22.28 -5.70
N SER A 264 7.75 22.97 -6.55
CA SER A 264 8.85 23.84 -6.13
C SER A 264 8.38 24.99 -5.24
N THR A 265 7.24 25.60 -5.58
CA THR A 265 6.61 26.63 -4.75
C THR A 265 6.14 26.05 -3.43
N ILE A 266 5.48 24.89 -3.44
CA ILE A 266 5.02 24.21 -2.22
C ILE A 266 6.21 23.86 -1.31
N SER A 267 7.30 23.32 -1.88
CA SER A 267 8.53 23.00 -1.15
C SER A 267 9.15 24.24 -0.50
N SER A 268 9.16 25.39 -1.20
CA SER A 268 9.66 26.64 -0.64
C SER A 268 8.80 27.19 0.51
N LEU A 269 7.49 26.91 0.49
CA LEU A 269 6.56 27.36 1.52
C LEU A 269 6.60 26.46 2.76
N LEU A 270 6.64 25.15 2.55
CA LEU A 270 6.50 24.15 3.62
C LEU A 270 7.82 23.68 4.21
N HIS A 271 8.95 23.92 3.55
CA HIS A 271 10.29 23.48 4.00
C HIS A 271 10.29 21.97 4.30
N PRO A 272 10.26 21.10 3.27
CA PRO A 272 10.06 19.67 3.47
C PRO A 272 11.21 19.03 4.23
N SER A 273 10.88 18.03 5.04
CA SER A 273 11.89 17.06 5.48
C SER A 273 12.18 16.08 4.35
N TYR A 274 13.36 15.45 4.38
CA TYR A 274 13.77 14.50 3.35
C TYR A 274 13.94 13.11 3.94
N LEU A 275 13.32 12.13 3.29
CA LEU A 275 13.54 10.71 3.55
C LEU A 275 14.75 10.26 2.75
N PRO A 276 15.79 9.69 3.38
CA PRO A 276 16.90 9.12 2.63
C PRO A 276 16.38 8.03 1.69
N PRO A 277 17.02 7.83 0.52
CA PRO A 277 16.64 6.75 -0.39
C PRO A 277 17.02 5.44 0.30
N THR A 278 16.10 4.92 1.08
CA THR A 278 16.23 3.60 1.66
C THR A 278 15.85 2.60 0.57
N SER A 279 16.33 1.36 0.68
CA SER A 279 16.18 0.30 -0.33
C SER A 279 14.72 -0.13 -0.62
N PHE A 280 13.73 0.69 -0.26
CA PHE A 280 12.32 0.46 -0.56
C PHE A 280 11.89 0.95 -1.94
N LEU A 281 12.62 1.90 -2.55
CA LEU A 281 12.23 2.50 -3.84
C LEU A 281 13.39 2.44 -4.83
N THR A 282 13.09 2.00 -6.05
CA THR A 282 14.05 2.02 -7.17
C THR A 282 13.36 2.40 -8.48
N SER A 283 14.12 2.99 -9.40
CA SER A 283 13.66 3.27 -10.76
C SER A 283 14.15 2.20 -11.74
N ILE A 284 13.29 1.81 -12.69
CA ILE A 284 13.67 0.91 -13.79
C ILE A 284 14.80 1.50 -14.64
N GLY A 285 14.88 2.82 -14.75
CA GLY A 285 15.91 3.52 -15.52
C GLY A 285 17.33 3.29 -14.97
N SER A 286 17.48 2.95 -13.69
CA SER A 286 18.77 2.64 -13.07
C SER A 286 19.45 1.41 -13.68
N LEU A 287 18.68 0.49 -14.29
CA LEU A 287 19.19 -0.70 -14.95
C LEU A 287 20.02 -0.38 -16.20
N HIS A 288 19.86 0.80 -16.81
CA HIS A 288 20.64 1.19 -17.99
C HIS A 288 22.12 1.42 -17.69
N SER A 289 22.42 1.83 -16.46
CA SER A 289 23.78 2.08 -15.96
C SER A 289 24.30 0.98 -15.04
N ALA A 290 23.46 0.03 -14.64
CA ALA A 290 23.85 -1.06 -13.75
C ALA A 290 24.79 -2.06 -14.43
N ILE A 291 25.84 -2.47 -13.70
CA ILE A 291 26.78 -3.51 -14.10
C ILE A 291 26.56 -4.69 -13.16
N HIS A 292 26.12 -5.85 -13.70
CA HIS A 292 25.76 -7.03 -12.91
C HIS A 292 24.84 -6.73 -11.72
N PRO A 293 23.62 -6.20 -11.96
CA PRO A 293 22.69 -5.91 -10.88
C PRO A 293 22.32 -7.19 -10.10
N ASN A 294 22.22 -7.06 -8.78
CA ASN A 294 21.72 -8.14 -7.95
C ASN A 294 20.21 -8.35 -8.22
N LYS A 295 19.90 -9.42 -8.95
CA LYS A 295 18.53 -9.73 -9.39
C LYS A 295 17.55 -9.89 -8.24
N THR A 296 17.93 -10.57 -7.16
CA THR A 296 17.00 -10.80 -6.04
C THR A 296 16.73 -9.49 -5.32
N SER A 297 17.78 -8.72 -5.02
CA SER A 297 17.63 -7.40 -4.38
C SER A 297 16.74 -6.44 -5.18
N PHE A 298 16.86 -6.45 -6.51
CA PHE A 298 16.02 -5.60 -7.36
C PHE A 298 14.56 -6.06 -7.36
N LEU A 299 14.31 -7.36 -7.51
CA LEU A 299 12.96 -7.93 -7.52
C LEU A 299 12.28 -7.85 -6.14
N ASP A 300 13.05 -7.86 -5.06
CA ASP A 300 12.55 -7.75 -3.69
C ASP A 300 12.37 -6.28 -3.27
N THR A 301 12.70 -5.31 -4.14
CA THR A 301 12.51 -3.89 -3.84
C THR A 301 11.00 -3.59 -3.66
N PRO A 302 10.57 -3.07 -2.50
CA PRO A 302 9.16 -2.80 -2.19
C PRO A 302 8.37 -2.02 -3.25
N TYR A 303 8.98 -1.01 -3.87
CA TYR A 303 8.38 -0.22 -4.94
C TYR A 303 9.33 0.00 -6.12
N ILE A 304 8.87 -0.37 -7.31
CA ILE A 304 9.62 -0.19 -8.56
C ILE A 304 8.87 0.82 -9.42
N LEU A 305 9.48 1.99 -9.61
CA LEU A 305 8.98 3.07 -10.45
C LEU A 305 9.42 2.86 -11.91
N PHE A 306 8.49 2.99 -12.85
CA PHE A 306 8.79 2.86 -14.28
C PHE A 306 9.12 4.22 -14.91
N ARG A 307 10.19 4.84 -14.41
CA ARG A 307 10.77 6.04 -15.00
C ARG A 307 11.95 5.62 -15.88
N ASP A 308 11.71 5.55 -17.19
CA ASP A 308 12.73 5.17 -18.17
C ASP A 308 13.05 6.37 -19.07
N PRO A 309 14.29 6.87 -19.11
CA PRO A 309 14.64 8.01 -19.96
C PRO A 309 14.59 7.67 -21.46
N LYS A 310 14.56 6.39 -21.84
CA LYS A 310 14.59 5.95 -23.25
C LYS A 310 13.23 5.59 -23.81
N LEU A 311 12.20 5.43 -22.97
CA LEU A 311 10.84 5.08 -23.38
C LEU A 311 9.82 6.04 -22.75
N PRO A 312 8.69 6.30 -23.41
CA PRO A 312 7.66 7.22 -22.91
C PRO A 312 6.96 6.71 -21.63
N GLY A 313 6.95 5.39 -21.40
CA GLY A 313 6.34 4.76 -20.25
C GLY A 313 5.96 3.30 -20.52
N PRO A 314 5.72 2.49 -19.49
CA PRO A 314 5.37 1.07 -19.62
C PRO A 314 3.93 0.82 -20.06
N GLU A 315 3.05 1.82 -20.00
CA GLU A 315 1.67 1.76 -20.49
C GLU A 315 1.55 1.85 -22.01
N TRP A 316 2.64 2.25 -22.68
CA TRP A 316 2.66 2.52 -24.11
C TRP A 316 3.25 1.34 -24.89
N GLU A 317 2.58 0.99 -25.98
CA GLU A 317 3.10 0.12 -27.02
C GLU A 317 3.97 0.96 -27.96
N VAL A 318 5.27 0.69 -27.92
CA VAL A 318 6.30 1.39 -28.69
C VAL A 318 6.81 0.46 -29.80
N GLU A 319 7.22 1.04 -30.93
CA GLU A 319 7.82 0.29 -32.04
C GLU A 319 8.97 -0.61 -31.55
N TYR A 320 8.95 -1.88 -31.97
CA TYR A 320 9.90 -2.90 -31.54
C TYR A 320 11.37 -2.46 -31.67
N LYS A 321 11.72 -1.75 -32.74
CA LYS A 321 13.08 -1.25 -32.95
C LYS A 321 13.55 -0.35 -31.81
N ARG A 322 12.71 0.59 -31.38
CA ARG A 322 13.01 1.49 -30.25
C ARG A 322 13.11 0.73 -28.93
N VAL A 323 12.26 -0.27 -28.72
CA VAL A 323 12.33 -1.14 -27.54
C VAL A 323 13.68 -1.86 -27.48
N VAL A 324 14.18 -2.40 -28.59
CA VAL A 324 15.48 -3.07 -28.65
C VAL A 324 16.62 -2.10 -28.39
N GLU A 325 16.57 -0.89 -28.95
CA GLU A 325 17.57 0.17 -28.71
C GLU A 325 17.56 0.67 -27.25
N ALA A 326 16.38 0.63 -26.61
CA ALA A 326 16.24 1.06 -25.23
C ALA A 326 16.89 0.09 -24.24
N ARG A 327 16.92 -1.22 -24.52
CA ARG A 327 17.36 -2.25 -23.57
C ARG A 327 18.72 -1.96 -22.91
N PRO A 328 18.88 -2.32 -21.62
CA PRO A 328 20.18 -2.31 -20.96
C PRO A 328 21.24 -3.13 -21.71
N ARG A 329 22.51 -2.71 -21.62
CA ARG A 329 23.63 -3.41 -22.28
C ARG A 329 24.04 -4.68 -21.56
N ASP A 330 23.95 -4.68 -20.24
CA ASP A 330 24.23 -5.84 -19.41
C ASP A 330 23.09 -6.86 -19.54
N LYS A 331 23.44 -8.16 -19.63
CA LYS A 331 22.46 -9.23 -19.87
C LYS A 331 21.53 -9.46 -18.68
N ASP A 332 22.04 -9.29 -17.47
CA ASP A 332 21.24 -9.49 -16.26
C ASP A 332 20.29 -8.31 -16.06
N ALA A 333 20.76 -7.09 -16.35
CA ALA A 333 19.93 -5.90 -16.41
C ALA A 333 18.85 -5.98 -17.51
N ASP A 334 19.18 -6.44 -18.72
CA ASP A 334 18.21 -6.62 -19.82
C ASP A 334 17.11 -7.61 -19.46
N TRP A 335 17.48 -8.73 -18.82
CA TRP A 335 16.50 -9.71 -18.35
C TRP A 335 15.56 -9.12 -17.30
N LEU A 336 16.09 -8.41 -16.29
CA LEU A 336 15.28 -7.75 -15.27
C LEU A 336 14.34 -6.73 -15.91
N TRP A 337 14.89 -5.86 -16.75
CA TRP A 337 14.14 -4.82 -17.45
C TRP A 337 12.99 -5.43 -18.27
N THR A 338 13.29 -6.42 -19.11
CA THR A 338 12.28 -7.10 -19.94
C THR A 338 11.21 -7.80 -19.09
N LYS A 339 11.62 -8.45 -18.00
CA LYS A 339 10.70 -9.10 -17.06
C LYS A 339 9.75 -8.08 -16.42
N MET A 340 10.28 -6.95 -15.93
CA MET A 340 9.47 -5.93 -15.25
C MET A 340 8.44 -5.29 -16.18
N TYR A 341 8.82 -4.94 -17.41
CA TYR A 341 7.85 -4.44 -18.40
C TYR A 341 6.77 -5.48 -18.74
N GLY A 342 7.14 -6.76 -18.84
CA GLY A 342 6.17 -7.85 -19.02
C GLY A 342 5.21 -8.01 -17.84
N GLU A 343 5.72 -7.94 -16.61
CA GLU A 343 4.91 -7.99 -15.39
C GLU A 343 3.95 -6.79 -15.29
N PHE A 344 4.42 -5.59 -15.63
CA PHE A 344 3.57 -4.40 -15.69
C PHE A 344 2.43 -4.58 -16.69
N ALA A 345 2.73 -5.00 -17.92
CA ALA A 345 1.73 -5.21 -18.97
C ALA A 345 0.70 -6.28 -18.56
N GLY A 346 1.14 -7.40 -18.00
CA GLY A 346 0.25 -8.44 -17.49
C GLY A 346 -0.67 -7.91 -16.39
N ARG A 347 -0.12 -7.16 -15.44
CA ARG A 347 -0.86 -6.57 -14.33
C ARG A 347 -1.85 -5.49 -14.77
N ARG A 348 -1.51 -4.69 -15.79
CA ARG A 348 -2.41 -3.73 -16.43
C ARG A 348 -3.63 -4.45 -17.00
N TYR A 349 -3.41 -5.55 -17.72
CA TYR A 349 -4.49 -6.35 -18.27
C TYR A 349 -5.37 -6.98 -17.18
N GLU A 350 -4.77 -7.59 -16.16
CA GLU A 350 -5.52 -8.20 -15.05
C GLU A 350 -6.34 -7.17 -14.24
N THR A 351 -5.75 -6.02 -13.95
CA THR A 351 -6.33 -5.01 -13.06
C THR A 351 -7.33 -4.13 -13.79
N CYS A 352 -7.01 -3.66 -15.01
CA CYS A 352 -7.83 -2.70 -15.76
C CYS A 352 -8.63 -3.34 -16.90
N GLY A 353 -8.26 -4.55 -17.35
CA GLY A 353 -8.80 -5.14 -18.59
C GLY A 353 -8.41 -4.33 -19.83
N LEU A 354 -7.27 -3.64 -19.76
CA LEU A 354 -6.73 -2.81 -20.83
C LEU A 354 -5.38 -3.38 -21.27
N GLY A 355 -5.13 -3.38 -22.58
CA GLY A 355 -3.81 -3.61 -23.12
C GLY A 355 -2.91 -2.39 -22.97
N LEU A 356 -1.75 -2.46 -23.63
CA LEU A 356 -0.91 -1.29 -23.86
C LEU A 356 -1.57 -0.36 -24.87
N GLU A 357 -1.25 0.92 -24.78
CA GLU A 357 -1.84 1.96 -25.62
C GLU A 357 -0.87 2.35 -26.73
N MET A 358 -1.37 2.62 -27.93
CA MET A 358 -0.51 2.97 -29.05
C MET A 358 0.18 4.30 -28.78
N TRP A 359 1.52 4.29 -28.69
CA TRP A 359 2.29 5.52 -28.64
C TRP A 359 2.22 6.25 -29.98
N ARG A 360 1.95 7.55 -29.94
CA ARG A 360 2.03 8.45 -31.11
C ARG A 360 2.98 9.58 -30.72
N ASP A 361 4.10 9.68 -31.45
CA ASP A 361 5.11 10.73 -31.26
C ASP A 361 4.55 12.14 -31.49
#